data_AF-A0A9W9B5J7-F1
#
_entry.id   AF-A0A9W9B5J7-F1
#
_cell.length_a   1.000
_cell.length_b   1.000
_cell.length_c   1.000
_cell.angle_alpha   90.00
_cell.angle_beta   90.00
_cell.angle_gamma   90.00
#
_symmetry.space_group_name_H-M   'P 1'
#
loop_
_entity.id
_entity.type
_entity.pdbx_description
1 polymer ?
#
loop_
_entity_poly.entity_id
_entity_poly.type
_entity_poly.pdbx_seq_one_letter_code
_entity_poly.pdbx_strand_id
1 'polypeptide(L)'
;MPKFDKLARKVLNEFLSVDDPSDWRDISVPAGELESFLENPNTYIIQSPPMKLDTSAETAAKMQDAPWNKVVVSFLASVASDRASVDPNYFGTDKGELDWSSLFRERLHSIFLEVAKSKGGIRDFAYERKKYESQREGCADMYAVKLERRVQIAAAMIQIAQARGNEQQYACWSDILKSLSRLGIAGMSDDEDFDELFDQVDSTRSLEKHLFTGVGRKQLLRIRGQEQVERSPPANLSQSILPPDYLEAMRKGLVTQVEIAAGDDSAIPSLPTPMGDAVID
;
A
#
# COMPACT_ATOMS: atom_id res chain seq x y z
N MET A 1 -2.65 6.78 25.87
CA MET A 1 -3.52 5.60 25.63
C MET A 1 -3.14 4.51 26.62
N PRO A 2 -4.08 3.87 27.32
CA PRO A 2 -3.77 2.84 28.31
C PRO A 2 -3.03 1.65 27.68
N LYS A 3 -2.07 1.03 28.39
CA LYS A 3 -1.24 -0.05 27.83
C LYS A 3 -2.05 -1.31 27.47
N PHE A 4 -3.11 -1.62 28.21
CA PHE A 4 -4.03 -2.72 27.89
C PHE A 4 -4.77 -2.50 26.56
N ASP A 5 -5.07 -1.25 26.20
CA ASP A 5 -5.72 -0.93 24.92
C ASP A 5 -4.79 -1.25 23.74
N LYS A 6 -3.48 -1.06 23.93
CA LYS A 6 -2.46 -1.45 22.95
C LYS A 6 -2.41 -2.98 22.79
N LEU A 7 -2.53 -3.74 23.87
CA LEU A 7 -2.57 -5.21 23.81
C LEU A 7 -3.84 -5.69 23.10
N ALA A 8 -5.01 -5.14 23.43
CA ALA A 8 -6.27 -5.50 22.79
C ALA A 8 -6.24 -5.25 21.29
N ARG A 9 -5.70 -4.10 20.83
CA ARG A 9 -5.50 -3.82 19.40
C ARG A 9 -4.53 -4.82 18.75
N LYS A 10 -3.43 -5.15 19.41
CA LYS A 10 -2.47 -6.14 18.90
C LYS A 10 -3.14 -7.52 18.71
N VAL A 11 -3.94 -7.94 19.69
CA VAL A 11 -4.70 -9.20 19.62
C VAL A 11 -5.75 -9.14 18.49
N LEU A 12 -6.52 -8.05 18.36
CA LEU A 12 -7.48 -7.91 17.25
C LEU A 12 -6.80 -7.97 15.88
N ASN A 13 -5.69 -7.26 15.69
CA ASN A 13 -4.98 -7.24 14.41
C ASN A 13 -4.41 -8.62 14.05
N GLU A 14 -3.85 -9.33 15.04
CA GLU A 14 -3.30 -10.66 14.82
C GLU A 14 -4.37 -11.68 14.43
N PHE A 15 -5.53 -11.63 15.06
CA PHE A 15 -6.56 -12.64 14.85
C PHE A 15 -7.53 -12.30 13.72
N LEU A 16 -7.90 -11.04 13.50
CA LEU A 16 -8.88 -10.69 12.49
C LEU A 16 -8.24 -10.21 11.18
N SER A 17 -6.96 -9.86 11.20
CA SER A 17 -6.26 -9.23 10.05
C SER A 17 -7.03 -8.05 9.47
N VAL A 18 -7.79 -7.32 10.30
CA VAL A 18 -8.53 -6.12 9.87
C VAL A 18 -7.57 -4.94 9.89
N ASP A 19 -6.83 -4.79 8.81
CA ASP A 19 -6.13 -3.53 8.54
C ASP A 19 -7.11 -2.46 8.04
N ASP A 20 -8.22 -2.90 7.44
CA ASP A 20 -9.26 -2.03 6.87
C ASP A 20 -10.69 -2.57 7.12
N PRO A 21 -11.56 -1.84 7.85
CA PRO A 21 -12.96 -2.25 8.03
C PRO A 21 -13.80 -2.20 6.73
N SER A 22 -13.27 -1.62 5.66
CA SER A 22 -13.90 -1.63 4.32
C SER A 22 -13.87 -3.03 3.69
N ASP A 23 -12.92 -3.87 4.11
CA ASP A 23 -12.76 -5.26 3.65
C ASP A 23 -13.59 -6.25 4.48
N TRP A 24 -14.76 -5.80 4.97
CA TRP A 24 -15.62 -6.62 5.82
C TRP A 24 -16.14 -7.89 5.12
N ARG A 25 -16.07 -7.96 3.80
CA ARG A 25 -16.39 -9.20 3.06
C ARG A 25 -15.41 -10.31 3.42
N ASP A 26 -14.14 -9.95 3.61
CA ASP A 26 -13.09 -10.90 3.94
C ASP A 26 -13.14 -11.30 5.42
N ILE A 27 -13.75 -10.49 6.28
CA ILE A 27 -13.90 -10.84 7.71
C ILE A 27 -15.18 -11.64 8.00
N SER A 28 -16.06 -11.84 7.01
CA SER A 28 -17.34 -12.52 7.23
C SER A 28 -17.20 -14.03 7.23
N VAL A 29 -17.80 -14.71 8.20
CA VAL A 29 -17.83 -16.17 8.26
C VAL A 29 -18.73 -16.74 7.14
N PRO A 30 -18.29 -17.75 6.38
CA PRO A 30 -19.14 -18.41 5.39
C PRO A 30 -20.37 -19.06 6.04
N ALA A 31 -21.52 -19.05 5.35
CA ALA A 31 -22.77 -19.59 5.88
C ALA A 31 -22.67 -21.06 6.34
N GLY A 32 -21.97 -21.92 5.57
CA GLY A 32 -21.82 -23.33 5.92
C GLY A 32 -20.97 -23.57 7.19
N GLU A 33 -20.01 -22.69 7.47
CA GLU A 33 -19.22 -22.74 8.71
C GLU A 33 -20.08 -22.31 9.91
N LEU A 34 -20.90 -21.28 9.73
CA LEU A 34 -21.85 -20.82 10.74
C LEU A 34 -22.91 -21.88 11.05
N GLU A 35 -23.46 -22.55 10.04
CA GLU A 35 -24.42 -23.65 10.20
C GLU A 35 -23.80 -24.80 11.00
N SER A 36 -22.59 -25.22 10.63
CA SER A 36 -21.85 -26.29 11.33
C SER A 36 -21.60 -25.95 12.80
N PHE A 37 -21.30 -24.67 13.10
CA PHE A 37 -21.14 -24.18 14.46
C PHE A 37 -22.46 -24.21 15.24
N LEU A 38 -23.58 -23.80 14.62
CA LEU A 38 -24.89 -23.79 15.28
C LEU A 38 -25.40 -25.18 15.61
N GLU A 39 -25.06 -26.19 14.80
CA GLU A 39 -25.39 -27.60 15.10
C GLU A 39 -24.66 -28.12 16.33
N ASN A 40 -23.36 -27.82 16.47
CA ASN A 40 -22.54 -28.34 17.56
C ASN A 40 -21.55 -27.28 18.11
N PRO A 41 -22.02 -26.31 18.90
CA PRO A 41 -21.18 -25.19 19.36
C PRO A 41 -20.04 -25.63 20.29
N ASN A 42 -20.21 -26.74 21.02
CA ASN A 42 -19.22 -27.23 21.98
C ASN A 42 -18.06 -27.98 21.32
N THR A 43 -18.22 -28.47 20.09
CA THR A 43 -17.16 -29.19 19.38
C THR A 43 -16.35 -28.28 18.47
N TYR A 44 -16.87 -27.10 18.17
CA TYR A 44 -16.22 -26.16 17.27
C TYR A 44 -15.14 -25.39 18.02
N ILE A 45 -13.87 -25.68 17.72
CA ILE A 45 -12.73 -24.95 18.27
C ILE A 45 -12.29 -23.94 17.21
N ILE A 46 -12.27 -22.66 17.57
CA ILE A 46 -11.73 -21.61 16.70
C ILE A 46 -10.20 -21.73 16.72
N GLN A 47 -9.61 -22.45 15.76
CA GLN A 47 -8.22 -22.90 15.85
C GLN A 47 -7.20 -22.06 15.07
N SER A 48 -7.57 -21.18 14.13
CA SER A 48 -6.57 -20.47 13.34
C SER A 48 -6.96 -19.05 12.90
N PRO A 49 -6.05 -18.07 13.05
CA PRO A 49 -6.11 -16.82 12.30
C PRO A 49 -6.06 -17.08 10.78
N PRO A 50 -6.67 -16.22 9.94
CA PRO A 50 -7.54 -15.11 10.33
C PRO A 50 -8.94 -15.62 10.74
N MET A 51 -9.36 -15.22 11.93
CA MET A 51 -10.69 -15.46 12.49
C MET A 51 -11.72 -14.62 11.77
N LYS A 52 -12.88 -15.23 11.50
CA LYS A 52 -14.03 -14.57 10.87
C LYS A 52 -15.05 -14.14 11.92
N LEU A 53 -15.88 -13.17 11.57
CA LEU A 53 -16.99 -12.64 12.34
C LEU A 53 -18.31 -12.98 11.66
N ASP A 54 -19.34 -13.24 12.45
CA ASP A 54 -20.70 -13.32 11.94
C ASP A 54 -21.24 -11.91 11.70
N THR A 55 -21.23 -11.51 10.44
CA THR A 55 -21.75 -10.22 10.00
C THR A 55 -23.14 -10.35 9.44
N SER A 56 -23.83 -11.50 9.52
CA SER A 56 -25.09 -11.77 8.80
C SER A 56 -26.22 -10.79 9.14
N ALA A 57 -26.31 -10.33 10.39
CA ALA A 57 -27.34 -9.42 10.85
C ALA A 57 -27.28 -8.02 10.20
N GLU A 58 -28.36 -7.25 10.34
CA GLU A 58 -28.47 -5.88 9.78
C GLU A 58 -27.90 -4.80 10.70
N THR A 59 -27.99 -5.01 12.01
CA THR A 59 -27.61 -4.02 13.02
C THR A 59 -26.42 -4.49 13.85
N ALA A 60 -25.54 -3.57 14.26
CA ALA A 60 -24.35 -3.88 15.04
C ALA A 60 -24.65 -4.62 16.36
N ALA A 61 -25.71 -4.24 17.07
CA ALA A 61 -26.12 -4.91 18.31
C ALA A 61 -26.48 -6.39 18.06
N LYS A 62 -27.25 -6.69 17.01
CA LYS A 62 -27.57 -8.08 16.62
C LYS A 62 -26.34 -8.88 16.19
N MET A 63 -25.40 -8.26 15.47
CA MET A 63 -24.12 -8.92 15.13
C MET A 63 -23.35 -9.23 16.42
N GLN A 64 -23.22 -8.26 17.33
CA GLN A 64 -22.54 -8.46 18.62
C GLN A 64 -23.16 -9.58 19.46
N ASP A 65 -24.48 -9.71 19.41
CA ASP A 65 -25.22 -10.74 20.14
C ASP A 65 -25.22 -12.12 19.49
N ALA A 66 -24.69 -12.24 18.26
CA ALA A 66 -24.62 -13.51 17.56
C ALA A 66 -23.80 -14.55 18.37
N PRO A 67 -24.26 -15.80 18.46
CA PRO A 67 -23.57 -16.85 19.21
C PRO A 67 -22.09 -17.01 18.80
N TRP A 68 -21.80 -16.97 17.50
CA TRP A 68 -20.45 -17.02 16.97
C TRP A 68 -19.57 -15.89 17.52
N ASN A 69 -20.05 -14.65 17.42
CA ASN A 69 -19.29 -13.48 17.87
C ASN A 69 -19.08 -13.46 19.40
N LYS A 70 -19.99 -14.05 20.19
CA LYS A 70 -19.80 -14.23 21.64
C LYS A 70 -18.67 -15.20 21.96
N VAL A 71 -18.51 -16.26 21.17
CA VAL A 71 -17.36 -17.18 21.31
C VAL A 71 -16.07 -16.50 20.90
N VAL A 72 -16.08 -15.74 19.79
CA VAL A 72 -14.94 -14.91 19.36
C VAL A 72 -14.50 -13.94 20.46
N VAL A 73 -15.43 -13.19 21.07
CA VAL A 73 -15.12 -12.28 22.19
C VAL A 73 -14.45 -13.03 23.34
N SER A 74 -15.03 -14.16 23.76
CA SER A 74 -14.50 -14.95 24.87
C SER A 74 -13.11 -15.48 24.58
N PHE A 75 -12.87 -15.93 23.35
CA PHE A 75 -11.57 -16.37 22.89
C PHE A 75 -10.53 -15.24 22.91
N LEU A 76 -10.85 -14.09 22.31
CA LEU A 76 -9.95 -12.92 22.29
C LEU A 76 -9.64 -12.42 23.71
N ALA A 77 -10.65 -12.42 24.59
CA ALA A 77 -10.50 -12.06 25.99
C ALA A 77 -9.56 -13.02 26.74
N SER A 78 -9.72 -14.33 26.52
CA SER A 78 -8.81 -15.36 27.08
C SER A 78 -7.38 -15.14 26.61
N VAL A 79 -7.16 -14.98 25.30
CA VAL A 79 -5.82 -14.76 24.73
C VAL A 79 -5.17 -13.49 25.28
N ALA A 80 -5.92 -12.39 25.41
CA ALA A 80 -5.40 -11.15 25.98
C ALA A 80 -5.08 -11.29 27.47
N SER A 81 -5.93 -11.97 28.23
CA SER A 81 -5.70 -12.29 29.63
C SER A 81 -4.43 -13.12 29.82
N ASP A 82 -4.27 -14.18 29.03
CA ASP A 82 -3.09 -15.05 29.07
C ASP A 82 -1.82 -14.27 28.76
N ARG A 83 -1.84 -13.40 27.74
CA ARG A 83 -0.69 -12.53 27.41
C ARG A 83 -0.40 -11.50 28.49
N ALA A 84 -1.43 -10.92 29.10
CA ALA A 84 -1.26 -9.95 30.17
C ALA A 84 -0.70 -10.58 31.45
N SER A 85 -0.96 -11.87 31.67
CA SER A 85 -0.43 -12.62 32.82
C SER A 85 1.10 -12.80 32.78
N VAL A 86 1.71 -12.71 31.60
CA VAL A 86 3.18 -12.81 31.43
C VAL A 86 3.89 -11.58 32.01
N ASP A 87 3.27 -10.39 31.94
CA ASP A 87 3.82 -9.16 32.52
C ASP A 87 2.72 -8.28 33.14
N PRO A 88 2.22 -8.64 34.34
CA PRO A 88 1.12 -7.93 34.99
C PRO A 88 1.42 -6.45 35.27
N ASN A 89 2.67 -6.16 35.63
CA ASN A 89 3.15 -4.81 35.94
C ASN A 89 3.15 -3.91 34.69
N TYR A 90 3.51 -4.47 33.53
CA TYR A 90 3.46 -3.69 32.29
C TYR A 90 2.03 -3.36 31.89
N PHE A 91 1.08 -4.30 31.98
CA PHE A 91 -0.30 -4.06 31.55
C PHE A 91 -1.18 -3.39 32.60
N GLY A 92 -0.71 -3.26 33.85
CA GLY A 92 -1.44 -2.61 34.93
C GLY A 92 -2.55 -3.48 35.52
N THR A 93 -2.44 -4.80 35.39
CA THR A 93 -3.39 -5.77 35.97
C THR A 93 -3.14 -6.01 37.46
N ASP A 94 -2.07 -5.42 38.01
CA ASP A 94 -1.75 -5.39 39.44
C ASP A 94 -2.75 -4.57 40.27
N LYS A 95 -3.46 -3.62 39.63
CA LYS A 95 -4.36 -2.66 40.30
C LYS A 95 -5.84 -3.03 40.25
N GLY A 96 -6.20 -4.14 39.61
CA GLY A 96 -7.59 -4.60 39.51
C GLY A 96 -7.80 -5.59 38.37
N GLU A 97 -8.87 -6.37 38.49
CA GLU A 97 -9.32 -7.28 37.44
C GLU A 97 -9.82 -6.47 36.24
N LEU A 98 -9.16 -6.63 35.09
CA LEU A 98 -9.56 -5.98 33.85
C LEU A 98 -10.57 -6.86 33.12
N ASP A 99 -11.76 -6.32 32.84
CA ASP A 99 -12.76 -7.02 32.04
C ASP A 99 -12.41 -6.95 30.53
N TRP A 100 -11.56 -7.87 30.11
CA TRP A 100 -11.19 -8.04 28.70
C TRP A 100 -12.40 -8.29 27.79
N SER A 101 -13.43 -8.98 28.29
CA SER A 101 -14.62 -9.28 27.49
C SER A 101 -15.38 -8.01 27.13
N SER A 102 -15.58 -7.11 28.09
CA SER A 102 -16.21 -5.81 27.83
C SER A 102 -15.39 -4.97 26.86
N LEU A 103 -14.06 -4.96 27.00
CA LEU A 103 -13.17 -4.23 26.09
C LEU A 103 -13.26 -4.73 24.64
N PHE A 104 -13.23 -6.05 24.42
CA PHE A 104 -13.37 -6.60 23.06
C PHE A 104 -14.79 -6.44 22.51
N ARG A 105 -15.83 -6.50 23.36
CA ARG A 105 -17.21 -6.20 22.94
C ARG A 105 -17.34 -4.79 22.39
N GLU A 106 -16.79 -3.79 23.08
CA GLU A 106 -16.82 -2.39 22.64
C GLU A 106 -16.07 -2.22 21.30
N ARG A 107 -14.91 -2.84 21.17
CA ARG A 107 -14.08 -2.79 19.96
C ARG A 107 -14.77 -3.45 18.76
N LEU A 108 -15.28 -4.67 18.92
CA LEU A 108 -16.03 -5.36 17.88
C LEU A 108 -17.34 -4.65 17.53
N HIS A 109 -18.03 -4.04 18.50
CA HIS A 109 -19.20 -3.22 18.21
C HIS A 109 -18.88 -2.06 17.26
N SER A 110 -17.72 -1.43 17.44
CA SER A 110 -17.26 -0.39 16.52
C SER A 110 -17.05 -0.93 15.10
N ILE A 111 -16.46 -2.12 14.95
CA ILE A 111 -16.32 -2.80 13.65
C ILE A 111 -17.71 -3.10 13.07
N PHE A 112 -18.64 -3.66 13.85
CA PHE A 112 -19.99 -3.97 13.39
C PHE A 112 -20.80 -2.74 12.99
N LEU A 113 -20.59 -1.59 13.62
CA LEU A 113 -21.20 -0.33 13.18
C LEU A 113 -20.75 0.03 11.76
N GLU A 114 -19.47 -0.13 11.45
CA GLU A 114 -18.94 0.12 10.10
C GLU A 114 -19.45 -0.90 9.08
N VAL A 115 -19.56 -2.17 9.46
CA VAL A 115 -20.18 -3.20 8.62
C VAL A 115 -21.65 -2.86 8.33
N ALA A 116 -22.42 -2.48 9.35
CA ALA A 116 -23.83 -2.13 9.19
C ALA A 116 -24.02 -0.88 8.29
N LYS A 117 -23.20 0.16 8.47
CA LYS A 117 -23.19 1.34 7.59
C LYS A 117 -22.88 0.95 6.14
N SER A 118 -21.85 0.12 5.95
CA SER A 118 -21.41 -0.36 4.64
C SER A 118 -22.51 -1.16 3.93
N LYS A 119 -23.20 -2.06 4.65
CA LYS A 119 -24.35 -2.81 4.13
C LYS A 119 -25.52 -1.89 3.74
N GLY A 120 -25.74 -0.82 4.49
CA GLY A 120 -26.77 0.19 4.19
C GLY A 120 -26.45 1.05 2.96
N GLY A 121 -25.29 0.85 2.31
CA GLY A 121 -24.84 1.69 1.20
C GLY A 121 -24.46 3.11 1.63
N ILE A 122 -24.37 3.37 2.94
CA ILE A 122 -23.97 4.66 3.47
C ILE A 122 -22.44 4.70 3.44
N ARG A 123 -21.88 5.26 2.37
CA ARG A 123 -20.46 5.63 2.35
C ARG A 123 -20.26 6.85 3.26
N ASP A 124 -19.59 6.63 4.38
CA ASP A 124 -19.19 7.70 5.28
C ASP A 124 -17.93 8.38 4.72
N PHE A 125 -18.12 9.33 3.80
CA PHE A 125 -17.01 10.06 3.17
C PHE A 125 -16.12 10.79 4.19
N ALA A 126 -16.65 11.15 5.36
CA ALA A 126 -15.87 11.75 6.43
C ALA A 126 -14.96 10.71 7.09
N TYR A 127 -15.48 9.51 7.32
CA TYR A 127 -14.67 8.38 7.77
C TYR A 127 -13.60 7.99 6.74
N GLU A 128 -13.97 7.82 5.46
CA GLU A 128 -13.02 7.51 4.39
C GLU A 128 -11.92 8.58 4.32
N ARG A 129 -12.28 9.87 4.34
CA ARG A 129 -11.29 10.96 4.36
C ARG A 129 -10.38 10.89 5.58
N LYS A 130 -10.95 10.74 6.79
CA LYS A 130 -10.17 10.68 8.03
C LYS A 130 -9.26 9.44 8.07
N LYS A 131 -9.69 8.35 7.46
CA LYS A 131 -8.89 7.14 7.28
C LYS A 131 -7.74 7.39 6.31
N TYR A 132 -7.99 8.01 5.15
CA TYR A 132 -6.92 8.43 4.24
C TYR A 132 -5.93 9.38 4.93
N GLU A 133 -6.43 10.33 5.72
CA GLU A 133 -5.59 11.24 6.51
C GLU A 133 -4.78 10.47 7.56
N SER A 134 -5.39 9.55 8.31
CA SER A 134 -4.69 8.74 9.31
C SER A 134 -3.68 7.77 8.70
N GLN A 135 -3.99 7.19 7.53
CA GLN A 135 -3.05 6.38 6.77
C GLN A 135 -1.88 7.23 6.29
N ARG A 136 -2.15 8.43 5.78
CA ARG A 136 -1.14 9.39 5.35
C ARG A 136 -0.28 9.88 6.51
N GLU A 137 -0.86 10.13 7.68
CA GLU A 137 -0.12 10.48 8.91
C GLU A 137 0.74 9.31 9.40
N GLY A 138 0.19 8.08 9.43
CA GLY A 138 0.96 6.88 9.75
C GLY A 138 2.11 6.64 8.76
N CYS A 139 1.88 6.94 7.48
CA CYS A 139 2.91 6.89 6.44
C CYS A 139 3.99 7.95 6.70
N ALA A 140 3.61 9.18 7.06
CA ALA A 140 4.54 10.25 7.38
C ALA A 140 5.47 9.89 8.56
N ASP A 141 4.91 9.32 9.63
CA ASP A 141 5.70 8.84 10.76
C ASP A 141 6.65 7.69 10.35
N MET A 142 6.16 6.74 9.55
CA MET A 142 6.99 5.67 9.00
C MET A 142 8.14 6.22 8.13
N TYR A 143 7.85 7.18 7.26
CA TYR A 143 8.85 7.83 6.41
C TYR A 143 9.86 8.65 7.21
N ALA A 144 9.44 9.31 8.29
CA ALA A 144 10.33 10.00 9.20
C ALA A 144 11.33 9.02 9.86
N VAL A 145 10.84 7.87 10.33
CA VAL A 145 11.70 6.81 10.88
C VAL A 145 12.66 6.25 9.83
N LYS A 146 12.20 6.05 8.58
CA LYS A 146 13.07 5.63 7.46
C LYS A 146 14.16 6.67 7.17
N LEU A 147 13.81 7.96 7.10
CA LEU A 147 14.77 9.05 6.90
C LEU A 147 15.83 9.05 8.00
N GLU A 148 15.39 9.02 9.25
CA GLU A 148 16.27 9.00 10.41
C GLU A 148 17.25 7.83 10.33
N ARG A 149 16.75 6.63 10.02
CA ARG A 149 17.59 5.44 9.90
C ARG A 149 18.61 5.55 8.77
N ARG A 150 18.21 6.05 7.60
CA ARG A 150 19.13 6.25 6.45
C ARG A 150 20.19 7.31 6.77
N VAL A 151 19.82 8.39 7.45
CA VAL A 151 20.76 9.43 7.94
C VAL A 151 21.76 8.83 8.92
N GLN A 152 21.32 8.04 9.89
CA GLN A 152 22.20 7.35 10.84
C GLN A 152 23.19 6.43 10.14
N ILE A 153 22.73 5.64 9.16
CA ILE A 153 23.60 4.75 8.37
C ILE A 153 24.65 5.56 7.60
N ALA A 154 24.23 6.60 6.86
CA ALA A 154 25.16 7.43 6.10
C ALA A 154 26.20 8.09 7.02
N ALA A 155 25.78 8.63 8.17
CA ALA A 155 26.69 9.19 9.16
C ALA A 155 27.69 8.17 9.71
N ALA A 156 27.25 6.95 10.03
CA ALA A 156 28.14 5.88 10.49
C ALA A 156 29.15 5.48 9.41
N MET A 157 28.71 5.38 8.15
CA MET A 157 29.59 5.04 7.03
C MET A 157 30.64 6.12 6.74
N ILE A 158 30.29 7.39 6.91
CA ILE A 158 31.23 8.51 6.86
C ILE A 158 32.35 8.33 7.91
N GLN A 159 31.99 8.04 9.16
CA GLN A 159 32.96 7.82 10.24
C GLN A 159 33.89 6.64 9.96
N ILE A 160 33.34 5.53 9.44
CA ILE A 160 34.12 4.34 9.05
C ILE A 160 35.10 4.68 7.92
N ALA A 161 34.65 5.42 6.90
CA ALA A 161 35.51 5.82 5.79
C ALA A 161 36.65 6.74 6.23
N GLN A 162 36.38 7.69 7.14
CA GLN A 162 37.39 8.55 7.75
C GLN A 162 38.42 7.75 8.53
N ALA A 163 37.97 6.83 9.41
CA ALA A 163 38.86 6.00 10.21
C ALA A 163 39.80 5.11 9.37
N ARG A 164 39.38 4.76 8.14
CA ARG A 164 40.16 3.97 7.18
C ARG A 164 41.00 4.80 6.23
N GLY A 165 40.90 6.14 6.26
CA GLY A 165 41.56 7.02 5.29
C GLY A 165 41.07 6.81 3.85
N ASN A 166 39.84 6.33 3.65
CA ASN A 166 39.28 6.10 2.31
C ASN A 166 38.50 7.33 1.84
N GLU A 167 39.19 8.25 1.16
CA GLU A 167 38.61 9.52 0.70
C GLU A 167 37.45 9.33 -0.29
N GLN A 168 37.51 8.33 -1.16
CA GLN A 168 36.47 8.07 -2.15
C GLN A 168 35.16 7.64 -1.48
N GLN A 169 35.24 6.72 -0.51
CA GLN A 169 34.06 6.30 0.26
C GLN A 169 33.52 7.46 1.10
N TYR A 170 34.40 8.24 1.70
CA TYR A 170 34.01 9.42 2.47
C TYR A 170 33.21 10.42 1.62
N ALA A 171 33.69 10.75 0.43
CA ALA A 171 33.00 11.67 -0.48
C ALA A 171 31.63 11.11 -0.89
N CYS A 172 31.57 9.84 -1.29
CA CYS A 172 30.33 9.17 -1.66
C CYS A 172 29.27 9.23 -0.55
N TRP A 173 29.60 8.79 0.67
CA TRP A 173 28.65 8.80 1.79
C TRP A 173 28.29 10.21 2.25
N SER A 174 29.21 11.17 2.12
CA SER A 174 28.91 12.58 2.38
C SER A 174 27.88 13.14 1.40
N ASP A 175 27.98 12.78 0.12
CA ASP A 175 27.02 13.22 -0.90
C ASP A 175 25.66 12.53 -0.76
N ILE A 176 25.64 11.25 -0.35
CA ILE A 176 24.41 10.56 0.04
C ILE A 176 23.73 11.28 1.22
N LEU A 177 24.49 11.63 2.26
CA LEU A 177 23.94 12.33 3.43
C LEU A 177 23.38 13.70 3.05
N LYS A 178 24.08 14.48 2.22
CA LYS A 178 23.55 15.76 1.68
C LYS A 178 22.27 15.54 0.88
N SER A 179 22.21 14.48 0.09
CA SER A 179 21.03 14.14 -0.72
C SER A 179 19.83 13.79 0.17
N LEU A 180 20.02 12.99 1.22
CA LEU A 180 18.98 12.69 2.21
C LEU A 180 18.46 13.96 2.90
N SER A 181 19.34 14.89 3.28
CA SER A 181 18.95 16.17 3.86
C SER A 181 18.15 17.06 2.90
N ARG A 182 18.44 16.99 1.60
CA ARG A 182 17.69 17.74 0.57
C ARG A 182 16.33 17.12 0.26
N LEU A 183 16.26 15.79 0.23
CA LEU A 183 15.05 15.04 -0.09
C LEU A 183 14.05 15.02 1.07
N GLY A 184 14.54 14.97 2.31
CA GLY A 184 13.70 14.90 3.50
C GLY A 184 12.76 13.68 3.50
N ILE A 185 11.61 13.81 4.16
CA ILE A 185 10.61 12.73 4.31
C ILE A 185 10.04 12.33 2.94
N ALA A 186 9.89 13.29 2.02
CA ALA A 186 9.31 13.06 0.70
C ALA A 186 10.15 12.09 -0.17
N GLY A 187 11.46 12.01 0.04
CA GLY A 187 12.32 11.04 -0.66
C GLY A 187 12.39 9.66 0.00
N MET A 188 11.54 9.37 0.98
CA MET A 188 11.53 8.09 1.70
C MET A 188 10.41 7.14 1.27
N SER A 189 9.63 7.49 0.23
CA SER A 189 8.72 6.55 -0.39
C SER A 189 9.53 5.44 -1.06
N ASP A 190 9.43 4.21 -0.54
CA ASP A 190 9.95 3.02 -1.25
C ASP A 190 9.01 2.61 -2.37
N ASP A 191 7.74 3.02 -2.26
CA ASP A 191 6.75 2.83 -3.29
C ASP A 191 6.91 4.02 -4.23
N GLU A 192 7.58 3.80 -5.36
CA GLU A 192 7.26 4.56 -6.58
C GLU A 192 5.83 4.18 -6.99
N ASP A 193 4.83 4.50 -6.17
CA ASP A 193 3.44 4.47 -6.56
C ASP A 193 3.29 5.62 -7.56
N PHE A 194 3.58 5.28 -8.82
CA PHE A 194 3.38 6.15 -9.97
C PHE A 194 1.93 6.64 -10.04
N ASP A 195 1.01 6.05 -9.27
CA ASP A 195 -0.36 6.52 -9.11
C ASP A 195 -0.46 8.01 -8.75
N GLU A 196 0.34 8.52 -7.80
CA GLU A 196 0.32 9.96 -7.49
C GLU A 196 0.86 10.80 -8.66
N LEU A 197 1.90 10.32 -9.34
CA LEU A 197 2.45 10.99 -10.53
C LEU A 197 1.44 10.98 -11.68
N PHE A 198 0.73 9.87 -11.89
CA PHE A 198 -0.29 9.72 -12.91
C PHE A 198 -1.50 10.59 -12.61
N ASP A 199 -1.92 10.67 -11.34
CA ASP A 199 -2.97 11.60 -10.89
C ASP A 199 -2.56 13.06 -11.14
N GLN A 200 -1.30 13.40 -10.88
CA GLN A 200 -0.76 14.72 -11.20
C GLN A 200 -0.76 15.00 -12.70
N VAL A 201 -0.33 14.05 -13.53
CA VAL A 201 -0.36 14.17 -15.00
C VAL A 201 -1.80 14.32 -15.51
N ASP A 202 -2.72 13.52 -15.01
CA ASP A 202 -4.13 13.53 -15.41
C ASP A 202 -4.83 14.83 -14.95
N SER A 203 -4.44 15.39 -13.80
CA SER A 203 -4.98 16.66 -13.29
C SER A 203 -4.36 17.90 -13.94
N THR A 204 -3.14 17.81 -14.49
CA THR A 204 -2.43 18.93 -15.14
C THR A 204 -3.28 19.62 -16.22
N ARG A 205 -4.07 18.86 -16.98
CA ARG A 205 -4.96 19.44 -18.00
C ARG A 205 -6.03 20.37 -17.42
N SER A 206 -6.53 20.05 -16.23
CA SER A 206 -7.54 20.85 -15.54
C SER A 206 -6.96 22.10 -14.88
N LEU A 207 -5.70 22.02 -14.43
CA LEU A 207 -4.94 23.11 -13.85
C LEU A 207 -4.49 24.10 -14.95
N GLU A 208 -3.91 23.59 -16.03
CA GLU A 208 -3.29 24.40 -17.09
C GLU A 208 -4.18 24.59 -18.31
N LYS A 209 -5.42 25.05 -18.09
CA LYS A 209 -6.44 25.20 -19.17
C LYS A 209 -5.98 26.05 -20.35
N HIS A 210 -5.05 26.97 -20.13
CA HIS A 210 -4.51 27.87 -21.15
C HIS A 210 -3.58 27.15 -22.15
N LEU A 211 -2.92 26.06 -21.73
CA LEU A 211 -2.12 25.20 -22.61
C LEU A 211 -3.00 24.17 -23.33
N PHE A 212 -4.06 23.70 -22.66
CA PHE A 212 -4.97 22.69 -23.18
C PHE A 212 -6.31 23.27 -23.64
N THR A 213 -6.24 24.35 -24.44
CA THR A 213 -7.42 24.97 -25.02
C THR A 213 -8.16 24.00 -25.95
N GLY A 214 -9.50 24.06 -25.96
CA GLY A 214 -10.44 23.00 -26.38
C GLY A 214 -10.39 22.48 -27.82
N VAL A 215 -9.37 22.81 -28.60
CA VAL A 215 -9.08 22.21 -29.90
C VAL A 215 -8.25 20.94 -29.69
N GLY A 216 -8.92 19.83 -29.41
CA GLY A 216 -8.25 18.54 -29.26
C GLY A 216 -9.21 17.38 -29.05
N ARG A 217 -8.72 16.16 -29.29
CA ARG A 217 -9.50 14.93 -29.04
C ARG A 217 -9.95 14.86 -27.58
N LYS A 218 -11.10 14.21 -27.35
CA LYS A 218 -11.60 13.88 -26.01
C LYS A 218 -10.51 13.13 -25.25
N GLN A 219 -10.39 13.41 -23.96
CA GLN A 219 -9.45 12.72 -23.06
C GLN A 219 -9.68 11.21 -23.15
N LEU A 220 -8.62 10.46 -23.46
CA LEU A 220 -8.63 9.01 -23.35
C LEU A 220 -8.37 8.68 -21.88
N LEU A 221 -9.31 7.96 -21.25
CA LEU A 221 -9.14 7.45 -19.91
C LEU A 221 -8.01 6.42 -19.93
N ARG A 222 -6.96 6.62 -19.13
CA ARG A 222 -5.91 5.62 -18.96
C ARG A 222 -6.46 4.48 -18.11
N ILE A 223 -6.38 3.26 -18.62
CA ILE A 223 -6.70 2.05 -17.85
C ILE A 223 -5.41 1.64 -17.14
N ARG A 224 -5.39 1.71 -15.80
CA ARG A 224 -4.27 1.24 -14.98
C ARG A 224 -4.40 -0.27 -14.82
N GLY A 225 -3.59 -1.04 -15.53
CA GLY A 225 -3.52 -2.48 -15.37
C GLY A 225 -2.53 -2.84 -14.25
N GLN A 226 -2.92 -3.72 -13.33
CA GLN A 226 -1.99 -4.32 -12.37
C GLN A 226 -1.08 -5.38 -13.02
N GLU A 227 -1.39 -5.77 -14.26
CA GLU A 227 -0.67 -6.81 -14.97
C GLU A 227 0.59 -6.23 -15.61
N GLN A 228 1.76 -6.71 -15.17
CA GLN A 228 3.02 -6.40 -15.80
C GLN A 228 3.08 -7.15 -17.14
N VAL A 229 2.71 -6.44 -18.22
CA VAL A 229 2.80 -7.00 -19.56
C VAL A 229 4.25 -6.97 -20.02
N GLU A 230 4.88 -8.14 -20.10
CA GLU A 230 6.14 -8.29 -20.82
C GLU A 230 5.90 -7.92 -22.28
N ARG A 231 6.54 -6.83 -22.73
CA ARG A 231 6.49 -6.42 -24.13
C ARG A 231 7.83 -6.69 -24.77
N SER A 232 7.81 -7.39 -25.88
CA SER A 232 8.97 -7.43 -26.77
C SER A 232 9.24 -6.00 -27.27
N PRO A 233 10.51 -5.56 -27.30
CA PRO A 233 10.85 -4.25 -27.84
C PRO A 233 10.38 -4.14 -29.30
N PRO A 234 9.94 -2.95 -29.74
CA PRO A 234 9.51 -2.77 -31.13
C PRO A 234 10.65 -3.11 -32.09
N ALA A 235 10.33 -3.85 -33.14
CA ALA A 235 11.28 -4.19 -34.20
C ALA A 235 11.70 -2.95 -35.00
N ASN A 236 12.88 -3.00 -35.62
CA ASN A 236 13.41 -1.96 -36.52
C ASN A 236 13.76 -0.62 -35.85
N LEU A 237 14.18 -0.64 -34.58
CA LEU A 237 14.77 0.53 -33.94
C LEU A 237 16.18 0.81 -34.49
N SER A 238 16.51 2.10 -34.67
CA SER A 238 17.88 2.53 -35.02
C SER A 238 18.85 2.25 -33.87
N GLN A 239 20.09 1.87 -34.20
CA GLN A 239 21.16 1.64 -33.21
C GLN A 239 21.41 2.87 -32.34
N SER A 240 21.23 4.07 -32.90
CA SER A 240 21.44 5.34 -32.19
C SER A 240 20.51 5.56 -30.99
N ILE A 241 19.35 4.91 -30.98
CA ILE A 241 18.36 5.02 -29.90
C ILE A 241 18.69 4.07 -28.74
N LEU A 242 19.46 3.01 -29.01
CA LEU A 242 19.80 1.99 -28.02
C LEU A 242 21.06 2.39 -27.24
N PRO A 243 21.05 2.29 -25.90
CA PRO A 243 22.26 2.54 -25.11
C PRO A 243 23.43 1.63 -25.55
N PRO A 244 24.68 2.12 -25.55
CA PRO A 244 25.83 1.34 -26.01
C PRO A 244 26.02 0.05 -25.20
N ASP A 245 25.80 0.09 -23.89
CA ASP A 245 25.89 -1.09 -23.01
C ASP A 245 24.85 -2.16 -23.37
N TYR A 246 23.66 -1.75 -23.83
CA TYR A 246 22.61 -2.65 -24.27
C TYR A 246 22.98 -3.33 -25.59
N LEU A 247 23.57 -2.58 -26.53
CA LEU A 247 24.09 -3.13 -27.79
C LEU A 247 25.21 -4.15 -27.54
N GLU A 248 26.10 -3.89 -26.57
CA GLU A 248 27.11 -4.86 -26.15
C GLU A 248 26.49 -6.11 -25.53
N ALA A 249 25.49 -5.95 -24.66
CA ALA A 249 24.80 -7.06 -24.03
C ALA A 249 24.08 -7.94 -25.07
N MET A 250 23.45 -7.35 -26.09
CA MET A 250 22.88 -8.08 -27.23
C MET A 250 23.95 -8.84 -28.02
N ARG A 251 25.11 -8.22 -28.31
CA ARG A 251 26.23 -8.88 -29.00
C ARG A 251 26.78 -10.07 -28.22
N LYS A 252 26.78 -9.98 -26.88
CA LYS A 252 27.20 -11.05 -25.96
C LYS A 252 26.12 -12.13 -25.74
N GLY A 253 24.92 -11.95 -26.31
CA GLY A 253 23.80 -12.88 -26.13
C GLY A 253 23.19 -12.88 -24.73
N LEU A 254 23.42 -11.82 -23.93
CA LEU A 254 22.87 -11.67 -22.58
C LEU A 254 21.44 -11.14 -22.59
N VAL A 255 21.00 -10.57 -23.71
CA VAL A 255 19.66 -10.01 -23.91
C VAL A 255 19.09 -10.53 -25.23
N THR A 256 17.77 -10.68 -25.30
CA THR A 256 17.04 -11.07 -26.52
C THR A 256 17.44 -10.21 -27.71
N GLN A 257 17.80 -10.84 -28.82
CA GLN A 257 18.15 -10.12 -30.05
C GLN A 257 16.91 -9.40 -30.61
N VAL A 258 17.05 -8.10 -30.82
CA VAL A 258 16.05 -7.27 -31.49
C VAL A 258 16.50 -7.07 -32.94
N GLU A 259 15.59 -7.18 -33.90
CA GLU A 259 15.88 -6.85 -35.30
C GLU A 259 16.18 -5.35 -35.39
N ILE A 260 17.45 -5.02 -35.58
CA ILE A 260 17.92 -3.65 -35.80
C ILE A 260 17.73 -3.35 -37.29
N ALA A 261 17.12 -2.20 -37.60
CA ALA A 261 17.01 -1.76 -39.00
C ALA A 261 18.43 -1.54 -39.56
N ALA A 262 18.81 -2.32 -40.57
CA ALA A 262 20.07 -2.19 -41.30
C ALA A 262 20.02 -1.01 -42.29
N GLY A 263 19.64 0.16 -41.78
CA GLY A 263 19.56 1.40 -42.56
C GLY A 263 20.71 2.33 -42.17
N ASP A 264 21.53 2.68 -43.16
CA ASP A 264 22.60 3.68 -43.03
C ASP A 264 22.13 4.93 -42.26
N ASP A 265 22.96 5.38 -41.31
CA ASP A 265 22.77 6.55 -40.44
C ASP A 265 22.64 7.91 -41.18
N SER A 266 22.24 7.94 -42.46
CA SER A 266 22.32 9.13 -43.31
C SER A 266 21.04 9.52 -44.05
N ALA A 267 19.91 8.82 -43.90
CA ALA A 267 18.65 9.24 -44.50
C ALA A 267 17.58 9.55 -43.43
N ILE A 268 17.51 10.82 -43.01
CA ILE A 268 16.26 11.36 -42.45
C ILE A 268 15.18 11.12 -43.52
N PRO A 269 14.08 10.38 -43.22
CA PRO A 269 13.00 10.23 -44.17
C PRO A 269 12.49 11.62 -44.51
N SER A 270 12.68 12.03 -45.77
CA SER A 270 12.20 13.30 -46.27
C SER A 270 10.68 13.31 -46.07
N LEU A 271 10.17 14.25 -45.29
CA LEU A 271 8.73 14.45 -45.16
C LEU A 271 8.14 14.56 -46.57
N PRO A 272 7.00 13.90 -46.86
CA PRO A 272 6.36 13.97 -48.17
C PRO A 272 6.17 15.44 -48.52
N THR A 273 6.85 15.86 -49.58
CA THR A 273 6.74 17.22 -50.09
C THR A 273 5.26 17.43 -50.44
N PRO A 274 4.59 18.46 -49.89
CA PRO A 274 3.19 18.70 -50.19
C PRO A 274 3.05 18.87 -51.71
N MET A 275 2.25 17.99 -52.32
CA MET A 275 1.96 18.09 -53.75
C MET A 275 1.34 19.46 -54.01
N GLY A 276 2.02 20.23 -54.86
CA GLY A 276 1.63 21.58 -55.21
C GLY A 276 0.19 21.64 -55.70
N ASP A 277 -0.49 22.70 -55.29
CA ASP A 277 -1.84 23.04 -55.70
C ASP A 277 -1.94 23.01 -57.23
N ALA A 278 -2.73 22.06 -57.74
CA ALA A 278 -3.19 22.08 -59.12
C ALA A 278 -4.11 23.30 -59.26
N VAL A 279 -3.59 24.36 -59.88
CA VAL A 279 -4.38 25.48 -60.39
C VAL A 279 -5.33 24.92 -61.44
N ILE A 280 -6.63 24.95 -61.12
CA ILE A 280 -7.71 24.70 -62.06
C ILE A 280 -8.07 26.06 -62.67
N ASP A 281 -7.78 26.23 -63.96
CA ASP A 281 -8.34 27.30 -64.81
C ASP A 281 -9.79 26.99 -65.21
#